data_AF-A0C0D1-F1
#
_entry.id   AF-A0C0D1-F1
#
_cell.length_a   1.000
_cell.length_b   1.000
_cell.length_c   1.000
_cell.angle_alpha   90.00
_cell.angle_beta   90.00
_cell.angle_gamma   90.00
#
_symmetry.space_group_name_H-M   'P 1'
#
loop_
_entity.id
_entity.type
_entity.pdbx_description
1 polymer ?
#
loop_
_entity_poly.entity_id
_entity_poly.type
_entity_poly.pdbx_seq_one_letter_code
_entity_poly.pdbx_strand_id
1 'polypeptide(L)'
;MSAYADSLREVSAAREEVPGRRSFPGYLYTDLSTIYERAGRVQGKNGSITQIPILTMPNDDITHPIPDLTGYITEGQIFIDRQLNNKQVYPPINVLPSLSRLMKSAIGKGMTREDHPEVSNQLYANYAIGKDTAAMKAVVGEEALSAEDLLNLKITSSVQGAYEVRSIFKSLDLAWRLLRIFPPEKLKKINKRNLETFYYRRKEDEEDFDGPQQQQQEK
;
A
#
# COMPACT_ATOMS: atom_id res chain seq x y z
N MET A 1 0.28 3.90 -18.80
CA MET A 1 1.13 2.85 -19.42
C MET A 1 0.35 1.88 -20.30
N SER A 2 -0.94 1.58 -20.03
CA SER A 2 -1.70 0.66 -20.90
C SER A 2 -1.86 1.17 -22.33
N ALA A 3 -2.28 2.43 -22.49
CA ALA A 3 -2.36 3.06 -23.81
C ALA A 3 -1.02 3.06 -24.57
N TYR A 4 0.10 3.25 -23.86
CA TYR A 4 1.44 3.17 -24.44
C TYR A 4 1.72 1.76 -25.00
N ALA A 5 1.44 0.72 -24.21
CA ALA A 5 1.64 -0.67 -24.64
C ALA A 5 0.70 -1.05 -25.80
N ASP A 6 -0.53 -0.54 -25.82
CA ASP A 6 -1.48 -0.76 -26.92
C ASP A 6 -1.00 -0.09 -28.22
N SER A 7 -0.47 1.13 -28.15
CA SER A 7 0.14 1.80 -29.30
C SER A 7 1.40 1.08 -29.78
N LEU A 8 2.23 0.59 -28.86
CA LEU A 8 3.43 -0.20 -29.23
C LEU A 8 3.03 -1.50 -29.94
N ARG A 9 1.96 -2.15 -29.48
CA ARG A 9 1.37 -3.31 -30.13
C ARG A 9 0.89 -2.99 -31.54
N GLU A 10 0.21 -1.87 -31.73
CA GLU A 10 -0.28 -1.45 -33.04
C GLU A 10 0.86 -1.23 -34.04
N VAL A 11 1.94 -0.56 -33.61
CA VAL A 11 3.14 -0.38 -34.43
C VAL A 11 3.80 -1.71 -34.78
N SER A 12 3.93 -2.62 -33.81
CA SER A 12 4.50 -3.96 -34.03
C SER A 12 3.67 -4.77 -35.04
N ALA A 13 2.34 -4.72 -34.92
CA ALA A 13 1.42 -5.38 -35.85
C ALA A 13 1.50 -4.79 -37.26
N ALA A 14 1.58 -3.46 -37.39
CA ALA A 14 1.73 -2.78 -38.68
C ALA A 14 3.07 -3.10 -39.38
N ARG A 15 4.09 -3.48 -38.61
CA ARG A 15 5.41 -3.93 -39.11
C ARG A 15 5.48 -5.43 -39.37
N GLU A 16 4.38 -6.16 -39.18
CA GLU A 16 4.30 -7.62 -39.34
C GLU A 16 5.34 -8.37 -38.49
N GLU A 17 5.66 -7.84 -37.30
CA GLU A 17 6.57 -8.51 -36.37
C GLU A 17 5.90 -9.73 -35.73
N VAL A 18 6.70 -10.73 -35.33
CA VAL A 18 6.18 -11.93 -34.66
C VAL A 18 5.59 -11.55 -33.30
N PRO A 19 4.29 -11.78 -33.06
CA PRO A 19 3.65 -11.40 -31.81
C PRO A 19 4.09 -12.31 -30.66
N GLY A 20 4.22 -11.72 -29.47
CA GLY A 20 4.40 -12.43 -28.20
C GLY A 20 3.07 -12.72 -27.50
N ARG A 21 3.10 -12.73 -26.16
CA ARG A 21 1.95 -13.05 -25.30
C ARG A 21 0.81 -12.04 -25.51
N ARG A 22 -0.41 -12.54 -25.79
CA ARG A 22 -1.62 -11.72 -26.06
C ARG A 22 -1.40 -10.65 -27.15
N SER A 23 -0.62 -10.99 -28.18
CA SER A 23 -0.33 -10.14 -29.34
C SER A 23 0.55 -8.92 -29.07
N PHE A 24 1.12 -8.77 -27.88
CA PHE A 24 2.11 -7.71 -27.61
C PHE A 24 3.48 -8.07 -28.22
N PRO A 25 4.33 -7.07 -28.56
CA PRO A 25 5.66 -7.34 -29.07
C PRO A 25 6.53 -8.13 -28.09
N GLY A 26 7.40 -9.00 -28.60
CA GLY A 26 8.33 -9.79 -27.78
C GLY A 26 9.31 -8.95 -26.96
N TYR A 27 9.56 -7.71 -27.38
CA TYR A 27 10.44 -6.75 -26.69
C TYR A 27 9.71 -5.81 -25.73
N LEU A 28 8.41 -6.03 -25.44
CA LEU A 28 7.64 -5.17 -24.53
C LEU A 28 8.33 -5.02 -23.15
N TYR A 29 8.95 -6.10 -22.63
CA TYR A 29 9.70 -6.04 -21.38
C TYR A 29 10.85 -5.03 -21.47
N THR A 30 11.75 -5.21 -22.45
CA THR A 30 12.92 -4.37 -22.64
C THR A 30 12.52 -2.91 -22.86
N ASP A 31 11.47 -2.67 -23.65
CA ASP A 31 10.98 -1.34 -23.94
C ASP A 31 10.45 -0.63 -22.68
N LEU A 32 9.61 -1.29 -21.88
CA LEU A 32 9.17 -0.78 -20.58
C LEU A 32 10.34 -0.55 -19.62
N SER A 33 11.34 -1.45 -19.60
CA SER A 33 12.55 -1.28 -18.79
C SER A 33 13.30 -0.01 -19.15
N THR A 34 13.41 0.33 -20.44
CA THR A 34 14.10 1.58 -20.85
C THR A 34 13.45 2.85 -20.28
N ILE A 35 12.15 2.79 -19.94
CA ILE A 35 11.41 3.89 -19.34
C ILE A 35 11.55 3.85 -17.81
N TYR A 36 11.24 2.70 -17.20
CA TYR A 36 11.14 2.57 -15.74
C TYR A 36 12.49 2.65 -15.02
N GLU A 37 13.56 2.11 -15.61
CA GLU A 37 14.92 2.09 -15.01
C GLU A 37 15.61 3.46 -15.00
N ARG A 38 14.93 4.51 -15.49
CA ARG A 38 15.45 5.89 -15.46
C ARG A 38 15.15 6.63 -14.15
N ALA A 39 14.55 5.95 -13.17
CA ALA A 39 14.32 6.46 -11.82
C ALA A 39 15.52 6.19 -10.90
N GLY A 40 15.72 7.03 -9.89
CA GLY A 40 16.75 6.83 -8.87
C GLY A 40 17.56 8.08 -8.53
N ARG A 41 18.73 7.84 -7.94
CA ARG A 41 19.67 8.87 -7.47
C ARG A 41 21.06 8.55 -8.00
N VAL A 42 21.81 9.59 -8.36
CA VAL A 42 23.20 9.44 -8.83
C VAL A 42 24.15 9.86 -7.71
N GLN A 43 25.18 9.05 -7.47
CA GLN A 43 26.20 9.36 -6.47
C GLN A 43 26.89 10.70 -6.78
N GLY A 44 27.04 11.55 -5.76
CA GLY A 44 27.63 12.88 -5.91
C GLY A 44 26.68 13.94 -6.49
N LYS A 45 25.40 13.61 -6.72
CA LYS A 45 24.36 14.57 -7.11
C LYS A 45 23.26 14.61 -6.04
N ASN A 46 22.76 15.81 -5.75
CA ASN A 46 21.70 16.01 -4.76
C ASN A 46 20.29 15.78 -5.31
N GLY A 47 20.12 15.72 -6.64
CA GLY A 47 18.85 15.47 -7.29
C GLY A 47 18.42 14.00 -7.24
N SER A 48 17.12 13.77 -7.42
CA SER A 48 16.51 12.44 -7.54
C SER A 48 15.38 12.46 -8.55
N ILE A 49 15.13 11.32 -9.21
CA ILE A 49 13.97 11.10 -10.07
C ILE A 49 13.14 9.97 -9.44
N THR A 50 11.87 10.26 -9.16
CA THR A 50 10.90 9.28 -8.69
C THR A 50 9.83 9.09 -9.75
N GLN A 51 9.52 7.85 -10.08
CA GLN A 51 8.47 7.53 -11.05
C GLN A 51 7.28 6.88 -10.34
N ILE A 52 6.07 7.31 -10.69
CA ILE A 52 4.81 6.70 -10.27
C ILE A 52 4.00 6.40 -11.55
N PRO A 53 4.32 5.31 -12.26
CA PRO A 53 3.60 4.95 -13.46
C PRO A 53 2.19 4.44 -13.11
N ILE A 54 1.19 4.93 -13.84
CA ILE A 54 -0.20 4.50 -13.68
C ILE A 54 -0.58 3.64 -14.90
N LEU A 55 -1.19 2.50 -14.62
CA LEU A 55 -1.71 1.59 -15.62
C LEU A 55 -3.09 1.08 -15.21
N THR A 56 -3.91 0.79 -16.21
CA THR A 56 -5.21 0.14 -16.04
C THR A 56 -5.08 -1.30 -16.50
N MET A 57 -5.51 -2.24 -15.65
CA MET A 57 -5.48 -3.66 -15.99
C MET A 57 -6.72 -4.01 -16.81
N PRO A 58 -6.57 -4.57 -18.02
CA PRO A 58 -7.72 -5.05 -18.78
C PRO A 58 -8.46 -6.14 -18.01
N ASN A 59 -9.78 -6.01 -17.87
CA ASN A 59 -10.66 -6.95 -17.16
C ASN A 59 -10.23 -7.26 -15.71
N ASP A 60 -9.58 -6.32 -15.02
CA ASP A 60 -9.02 -6.51 -13.66
C ASP A 60 -8.01 -7.68 -13.56
N ASP A 61 -7.42 -8.10 -14.69
CA ASP A 61 -6.51 -9.24 -14.75
C ASP A 61 -5.05 -8.84 -14.47
N ILE A 62 -4.56 -9.17 -13.28
CA ILE A 62 -3.18 -8.94 -12.86
C ILE A 62 -2.16 -9.76 -13.66
N THR A 63 -2.58 -10.87 -14.29
CA THR A 63 -1.71 -11.72 -15.11
C THR A 63 -1.57 -11.20 -16.56
N HIS A 64 -2.26 -10.11 -16.89
CA HIS A 64 -2.13 -9.45 -18.18
C HIS A 64 -0.66 -9.03 -18.42
N PRO A 65 -0.12 -9.13 -19.66
CA PRO A 65 1.28 -8.76 -19.95
C PRO A 65 1.73 -7.41 -19.40
N ILE A 66 0.87 -6.39 -19.48
CA ILE A 66 1.18 -5.03 -19.02
C ILE A 66 1.47 -4.96 -17.50
N PRO A 67 0.55 -5.33 -16.59
CA PRO A 67 0.83 -5.36 -15.15
C PRO A 67 1.90 -6.38 -14.77
N ASP A 68 1.91 -7.56 -15.40
CA ASP A 68 2.88 -8.63 -15.12
C ASP A 68 4.33 -8.14 -15.38
N LEU A 69 4.60 -7.64 -16.59
CA LEU A 69 5.94 -7.11 -16.94
C LEU A 69 6.27 -5.85 -16.14
N THR A 70 5.30 -4.97 -15.88
CA THR A 70 5.53 -3.80 -15.02
C THR A 70 5.93 -4.23 -13.60
N GLY A 71 5.30 -5.27 -13.03
CA GLY A 71 5.61 -5.79 -11.71
C GLY A 71 6.97 -6.51 -11.62
N TYR A 72 7.48 -7.04 -12.73
CA TYR A 72 8.85 -7.58 -12.80
C TYR A 72 9.92 -6.49 -12.77
N ILE A 73 9.62 -5.32 -13.33
CA ILE A 73 10.58 -4.21 -13.47
C ILE A 73 10.52 -3.25 -12.28
N THR A 74 9.32 -2.88 -11.86
CA THR A 74 9.12 -1.85 -10.83
C THR A 74 9.31 -2.41 -9.42
N GLU A 75 9.71 -1.54 -8.48
CA GLU A 75 10.05 -1.91 -7.09
C GLU A 75 8.82 -2.08 -6.18
N GLY A 76 7.72 -2.57 -6.74
CA GLY A 76 6.44 -2.75 -6.08
C GLY A 76 5.29 -2.04 -6.79
N GLN A 77 4.10 -2.16 -6.22
CA GLN A 77 2.87 -1.66 -6.81
C GLN A 77 1.87 -1.24 -5.74
N ILE A 78 1.03 -0.27 -6.08
CA ILE A 78 -0.17 0.08 -5.32
C ILE A 78 -1.36 -0.43 -6.11
N PHE A 79 -2.08 -1.39 -5.53
CA PHE A 79 -3.20 -2.04 -6.18
C PHE A 79 -4.52 -1.36 -5.80
N ILE A 80 -5.19 -0.82 -6.80
CA ILE A 80 -6.51 -0.21 -6.65
C ILE A 80 -7.58 -1.28 -6.89
N ASP A 81 -8.45 -1.49 -5.90
CA ASP A 81 -9.44 -2.55 -5.90
C ASP A 81 -10.85 -2.03 -6.16
N ARG A 82 -11.48 -2.56 -7.21
CA ARG A 82 -12.85 -2.22 -7.59
C ARG A 82 -13.86 -2.58 -6.51
N GLN A 83 -13.63 -3.64 -5.72
CA GLN A 83 -14.54 -4.03 -4.64
C GLN A 83 -14.60 -2.98 -3.53
N LEU A 84 -13.45 -2.38 -3.18
CA LEU A 84 -13.38 -1.30 -2.19
C LEU A 84 -14.03 -0.02 -2.73
N ASN A 85 -13.81 0.29 -4.00
CA ASN A 85 -14.44 1.43 -4.65
C ASN A 85 -15.97 1.31 -4.68
N ASN A 86 -16.51 0.13 -4.99
CA ASN A 86 -17.95 -0.13 -4.98
C ASN A 86 -18.57 -0.01 -3.58
N LYS A 87 -17.78 -0.21 -2.52
CA LYS A 87 -18.16 0.03 -1.12
C LYS A 87 -17.99 1.48 -0.68
N GLN A 88 -17.68 2.40 -1.61
CA GLN A 88 -17.43 3.82 -1.35
C GLN A 88 -16.26 4.07 -0.37
N VAL A 89 -15.30 3.15 -0.32
CA VAL A 89 -14.07 3.31 0.47
C VAL A 89 -13.07 4.15 -0.30
N TYR A 90 -12.54 5.19 0.33
CA TYR A 90 -11.49 6.04 -0.24
C TYR A 90 -10.25 6.11 0.66
N PRO A 91 -9.03 6.03 0.10
CA PRO A 91 -8.73 5.57 -1.26
C PRO A 91 -8.98 4.04 -1.38
N PRO A 92 -9.44 3.53 -2.54
CA PRO A 92 -9.75 2.10 -2.71
C PRO A 92 -8.49 1.25 -2.90
N ILE A 93 -7.55 1.30 -1.96
CA ILE A 93 -6.27 0.57 -2.00
C ILE A 93 -6.44 -0.76 -1.29
N ASN A 94 -6.15 -1.85 -1.98
CA ASN A 94 -6.07 -3.17 -1.36
C ASN A 94 -4.62 -3.45 -0.97
N VAL A 95 -4.39 -3.51 0.34
CA VAL A 95 -3.04 -3.61 0.92
C VAL A 95 -2.38 -4.98 0.72
N LEU A 96 -3.14 -6.04 0.43
CA LEU A 96 -2.60 -7.40 0.31
C LEU A 96 -1.77 -7.62 -0.98
N PRO A 97 -2.29 -7.30 -2.19
CA PRO A 97 -1.50 -7.36 -3.42
C PRO A 97 -0.59 -6.13 -3.62
N SER A 98 -0.71 -5.10 -2.77
CA SER A 98 0.17 -3.93 -2.80
C SER A 98 1.49 -4.24 -2.09
N LEU A 99 2.60 -3.74 -2.63
CA LEU A 99 3.93 -3.98 -2.09
C LEU A 99 4.85 -2.79 -2.37
N SER A 100 5.77 -2.52 -1.45
CA SER A 100 6.93 -1.66 -1.71
C SER A 100 8.19 -2.39 -1.27
N ARG A 101 9.10 -2.70 -2.21
CA ARG A 101 10.34 -3.44 -1.94
C ARG A 101 11.35 -2.59 -1.17
N LEU A 102 11.35 -1.28 -1.42
CA LEU A 102 12.27 -0.31 -0.80
C LEU A 102 11.83 0.16 0.60
N MET A 103 10.62 -0.21 1.04
CA MET A 103 10.06 0.24 2.33
C MET A 103 11.01 0.00 3.50
N LYS A 104 11.66 -1.16 3.58
CA LYS A 104 12.54 -1.53 4.70
C LYS A 104 13.71 -0.56 4.90
N SER A 105 14.19 0.06 3.82
CA SER A 105 15.31 1.01 3.84
C SER A 105 14.87 2.44 4.18
N ALA A 106 13.57 2.74 4.10
CA ALA A 106 13.00 4.07 4.30
C ALA A 106 12.33 4.25 5.68
N ILE A 107 12.26 3.19 6.49
CA ILE A 107 11.56 3.19 7.79
C ILE A 107 12.51 2.90 8.95
N GLY A 108 12.10 3.28 10.15
CA GLY A 108 12.81 3.00 11.40
C GLY A 108 13.48 4.23 12.01
N LYS A 109 14.36 3.98 12.98
CA LYS A 109 15.01 5.02 13.78
C LYS A 109 15.88 5.92 12.89
N GLY A 110 15.65 7.22 12.96
CA GLY A 110 16.38 8.23 12.17
C GLY A 110 15.73 8.60 10.83
N MET A 111 14.70 7.86 10.38
CA MET A 111 13.92 8.19 9.17
C MET A 111 12.48 8.55 9.54
N THR A 112 11.75 7.62 10.16
CA THR A 112 10.35 7.83 10.58
C THR A 112 10.23 7.74 12.11
N ARG A 113 9.91 6.55 12.62
CA ARG A 113 9.69 6.21 14.03
C ARG A 113 10.10 4.75 14.23
N GLU A 114 10.53 4.40 15.45
CA GLU A 114 11.13 3.09 15.74
C GLU A 114 10.15 1.90 15.67
N ASP A 115 8.85 2.14 15.83
CA ASP A 115 7.76 1.17 15.82
C ASP A 115 7.18 0.88 14.42
N HIS A 116 7.44 1.75 13.45
CA HIS A 116 6.88 1.67 12.10
C HIS A 116 6.97 0.27 11.45
N PRO A 117 8.14 -0.41 11.38
CA PRO A 117 8.21 -1.74 10.76
C PRO A 117 7.30 -2.77 11.45
N GLU A 118 7.19 -2.73 12.77
CA GLU A 118 6.42 -3.69 13.56
C GLU A 118 4.92 -3.45 13.41
N VAL A 119 4.51 -2.19 13.53
CA VAL A 119 3.10 -1.76 13.36
C VAL A 119 2.59 -2.12 11.98
N SER A 120 3.36 -1.84 10.93
CA SER A 120 2.99 -2.18 9.56
C SER A 120 2.82 -3.69 9.38
N ASN A 121 3.75 -4.50 9.91
CA ASN A 121 3.69 -5.96 9.79
C ASN A 121 2.52 -6.57 10.58
N GLN A 122 2.21 -6.02 11.75
CA GLN A 122 1.09 -6.46 12.57
C GLN A 122 -0.25 -6.09 11.91
N LEU A 123 -0.39 -4.87 11.40
CA LEU A 123 -1.59 -4.46 10.65
C LEU A 123 -1.83 -5.34 9.43
N TYR A 124 -0.78 -5.62 8.66
CA TYR A 124 -0.88 -6.52 7.50
C TYR A 124 -1.37 -7.91 7.91
N ALA A 125 -0.84 -8.46 9.00
CA ALA A 125 -1.25 -9.77 9.50
C ALA A 125 -2.72 -9.79 9.94
N ASN A 126 -3.15 -8.79 10.72
CA ASN A 126 -4.53 -8.68 11.18
C ASN A 126 -5.50 -8.46 10.02
N TYR A 127 -5.11 -7.67 9.01
CA TYR A 127 -5.93 -7.44 7.82
C TYR A 127 -6.06 -8.69 6.95
N ALA A 128 -4.98 -9.47 6.78
CA ALA A 128 -5.01 -10.74 6.07
C ALA A 128 -5.99 -11.73 6.74
N ILE A 129 -5.85 -11.91 8.06
CA ILE A 129 -6.75 -12.75 8.84
C ILE A 129 -8.19 -12.24 8.72
N GLY A 130 -8.41 -10.92 8.88
CA GLY A 130 -9.74 -10.32 8.76
C GLY A 130 -10.40 -10.54 7.40
N LYS A 131 -9.63 -10.60 6.30
CA LYS A 131 -10.16 -10.91 4.97
C LYS A 131 -10.58 -12.38 4.85
N ASP A 132 -9.77 -13.30 5.37
CA ASP A 132 -10.10 -14.73 5.38
C ASP A 132 -11.32 -15.00 6.27
N THR A 133 -11.38 -14.37 7.43
CA THR A 133 -12.52 -14.38 8.34
C THR A 133 -13.78 -13.82 7.67
N ALA A 134 -13.67 -12.74 6.87
CA ALA A 134 -14.82 -12.18 6.15
C ALA A 134 -15.37 -13.15 5.10
N ALA A 135 -14.50 -13.91 4.42
CA ALA A 135 -14.92 -14.97 3.52
C ALA A 135 -15.60 -16.11 4.29
N MET A 136 -15.05 -16.53 5.44
CA MET A 136 -15.64 -17.55 6.29
C MET A 136 -17.01 -17.13 6.83
N LYS A 137 -17.16 -15.88 7.27
CA LYS A 137 -18.44 -15.28 7.71
C LYS A 137 -19.51 -15.41 6.63
N ALA A 138 -19.16 -15.18 5.37
CA ALA A 138 -20.11 -15.27 4.26
C ALA A 138 -20.57 -16.71 3.97
N VAL A 139 -19.78 -17.72 4.34
CA VAL A 139 -20.10 -19.14 4.08
C VAL A 139 -20.81 -19.81 5.26
N VAL A 140 -20.31 -19.61 6.48
CA VAL A 140 -20.75 -20.34 7.68
C VAL A 140 -21.70 -19.51 8.55
N GLY A 141 -21.75 -18.19 8.35
CA GLY A 141 -22.53 -17.27 9.17
C GLY A 141 -21.73 -16.66 10.33
N GLU A 142 -22.29 -15.63 10.95
CA GLU A 142 -21.61 -14.85 12.00
C GLU A 142 -21.47 -15.60 13.33
N GLU A 143 -22.41 -16.50 13.63
CA GLU A 143 -22.46 -17.23 14.91
C GLU A 143 -21.32 -18.24 15.09
N ALA A 144 -20.68 -18.65 13.99
CA ALA A 144 -19.57 -19.59 14.01
C ALA A 144 -18.20 -18.92 14.26
N LEU A 145 -18.17 -17.59 14.34
CA LEU A 145 -16.92 -16.83 14.48
C LEU A 145 -16.48 -16.73 15.93
N SER A 146 -15.17 -16.87 16.16
CA SER A 146 -14.61 -16.62 17.48
C SER A 146 -14.64 -15.13 17.84
N ALA A 147 -14.47 -14.79 19.12
CA ALA A 147 -14.33 -13.40 19.54
C ALA A 147 -13.14 -12.71 18.85
N GLU A 148 -12.07 -13.43 18.55
CA GLU A 148 -10.89 -12.92 17.85
C GLU A 148 -11.18 -12.61 16.38
N ASP A 149 -11.94 -13.47 15.72
CA ASP A 149 -12.41 -13.27 14.34
C ASP A 149 -13.25 -11.99 14.20
N LEU A 150 -14.16 -11.76 15.15
CA LEU A 150 -14.97 -10.54 15.18
C LEU A 150 -14.13 -9.27 15.35
N LEU A 151 -13.00 -9.33 16.07
CA LEU A 151 -12.07 -8.21 16.19
C LEU A 151 -11.32 -7.96 14.88
N ASN A 152 -10.86 -9.03 14.20
CA ASN A 152 -10.18 -8.92 12.91
C ASN A 152 -11.08 -8.33 11.82
N LEU A 153 -12.39 -8.59 11.85
CA LEU A 153 -13.33 -7.96 10.93
C LEU A 153 -13.41 -6.44 11.10
N LYS A 154 -13.32 -5.93 12.34
CA LYS A 154 -13.41 -4.48 12.62
C LYS A 154 -12.24 -3.67 12.05
N ILE A 155 -11.07 -4.28 11.84
CA ILE A 155 -9.89 -3.56 11.34
C ILE A 155 -10.00 -3.17 9.86
N THR A 156 -10.92 -3.80 9.11
CA THR A 156 -11.01 -3.69 7.66
C THR A 156 -11.65 -2.40 7.14
N SER A 157 -12.19 -1.55 8.02
CA SER A 157 -13.07 -0.41 7.67
C SER A 157 -12.43 0.98 7.76
N SER A 158 -11.10 1.10 7.77
CA SER A 158 -10.46 2.42 7.84
C SER A 158 -10.61 3.21 6.53
N VAL A 159 -11.19 4.41 6.63
CA VAL A 159 -11.39 5.35 5.50
C VAL A 159 -10.58 6.64 5.69
N GLN A 160 -10.21 7.28 4.58
CA GLN A 160 -9.58 8.60 4.55
C GLN A 160 -10.38 9.55 3.66
N GLY A 161 -10.42 10.84 4.03
CA GLY A 161 -11.04 11.86 3.17
C GLY A 161 -10.19 12.17 1.94
N ALA A 162 -10.83 12.49 0.81
CA ALA A 162 -10.13 12.75 -0.46
C ALA A 162 -9.12 13.91 -0.39
N TYR A 163 -9.38 14.90 0.48
CA TYR A 163 -8.53 16.07 0.67
C TYR A 163 -7.77 16.06 1.99
N GLU A 164 -7.80 14.93 2.70
CA GLU A 164 -7.12 14.81 3.98
C GLU A 164 -5.64 14.50 3.76
N VAL A 165 -4.76 15.41 4.17
CA VAL A 165 -3.31 15.18 4.18
C VAL A 165 -2.91 14.65 5.55
N ARG A 166 -2.38 13.43 5.60
CA ARG A 166 -1.92 12.79 6.83
C ARG A 166 -0.40 12.70 6.85
N SER A 167 0.20 13.15 7.95
CA SER A 167 1.62 12.90 8.22
C SER A 167 1.84 11.41 8.53
N ILE A 168 3.09 10.95 8.41
CA ILE A 168 3.44 9.58 8.77
C ILE A 168 3.18 9.32 10.27
N PHE A 169 3.43 10.30 11.14
CA PHE A 169 3.21 10.17 12.58
C PHE A 169 1.72 10.02 12.90
N LYS A 170 0.86 10.87 12.31
CA LYS A 170 -0.59 10.75 12.44
C LYS A 170 -1.11 9.40 11.93
N SER A 171 -0.56 8.91 10.82
CA SER A 171 -0.90 7.59 10.28
C SER A 171 -0.52 6.46 11.24
N LEU A 172 0.66 6.54 11.88
CA LEU A 172 1.09 5.55 12.87
C LEU A 172 0.27 5.61 14.17
N ASP A 173 -0.16 6.79 14.60
CA ASP A 173 -1.02 6.94 15.78
C ASP A 173 -2.43 6.37 15.52
N LEU A 174 -2.99 6.61 14.33
CA LEU A 174 -4.22 5.95 13.90
C LEU A 174 -4.06 4.43 13.78
N ALA A 175 -2.91 3.95 13.31
CA ALA A 175 -2.58 2.53 13.29
C ALA A 175 -2.60 1.93 14.70
N TRP A 176 -1.99 2.60 15.68
CA TRP A 176 -2.06 2.19 17.09
C TRP A 176 -3.48 2.20 17.62
N ARG A 177 -4.30 3.19 17.27
CA ARG A 177 -5.72 3.22 17.64
C ARG A 177 -6.47 1.98 17.15
N LEU A 178 -6.16 1.51 15.94
CA LEU A 178 -6.72 0.26 15.41
C LEU A 178 -6.16 -0.98 16.13
N LEU A 179 -4.88 -0.99 16.44
CA LEU A 179 -4.24 -2.12 17.15
C LEU A 179 -4.70 -2.24 18.61
N ARG A 180 -5.06 -1.13 19.27
CA ARG A 180 -5.62 -1.12 20.65
C ARG A 180 -6.98 -1.83 20.77
N ILE A 181 -7.65 -2.11 19.65
CA ILE A 181 -8.87 -2.95 19.64
C ILE A 181 -8.54 -4.39 20.08
N PHE A 182 -7.29 -4.82 19.88
CA PHE A 182 -6.82 -6.15 20.26
C PHE A 182 -6.18 -6.14 21.65
N PRO A 183 -6.35 -7.22 22.44
CA PRO A 183 -5.57 -7.43 23.64
C PRO A 183 -4.06 -7.47 23.33
N PRO A 184 -3.19 -6.98 24.23
CA PRO A 184 -1.75 -6.87 23.97
C PRO A 184 -1.11 -8.23 23.68
N GLU A 185 -1.63 -9.31 24.27
CA GLU A 185 -1.18 -10.69 24.06
C GLU A 185 -1.32 -11.18 22.61
N LYS A 186 -2.22 -10.56 21.83
CA LYS A 186 -2.48 -10.92 20.43
C LYS A 186 -1.57 -10.18 19.45
N LEU A 187 -0.86 -9.15 19.89
CA LEU A 187 0.04 -8.34 19.06
C LEU A 187 1.44 -8.97 18.95
N LYS A 188 1.49 -10.18 18.37
CA LYS A 188 2.68 -11.04 18.35
C LYS A 188 3.88 -10.52 17.54
N LYS A 189 3.66 -9.60 16.59
CA LYS A 189 4.72 -9.05 15.72
C LYS A 189 5.32 -7.74 16.24
N ILE A 190 4.91 -7.30 17.43
CA ILE A 190 5.40 -6.08 18.07
C ILE A 190 6.28 -6.45 19.26
N ASN A 191 7.43 -5.80 19.39
CA ASN A 191 8.33 -6.06 20.50
C ASN A 191 7.75 -5.50 21.83
N LYS A 192 8.16 -6.05 22.97
CA LYS A 192 7.64 -5.65 24.28
C LYS A 192 7.86 -4.17 24.59
N ARG A 193 9.03 -3.64 24.22
CA ARG A 193 9.40 -2.23 24.47
C ARG A 193 8.45 -1.26 23.77
N ASN A 194 8.20 -1.46 22.49
CA ASN A 194 7.31 -0.65 21.67
C ASN A 194 5.86 -0.81 22.13
N LEU A 195 5.47 -2.04 22.51
CA LEU A 195 4.14 -2.30 23.06
C LEU A 195 3.91 -1.51 24.35
N GLU A 196 4.82 -1.57 25.33
CA GLU A 196 4.71 -0.81 26.57
C GLU A 196 4.68 0.71 26.34
N THR A 197 5.45 1.20 25.36
CA THR A 197 5.57 2.64 25.07
C THR A 197 4.32 3.20 24.38
N PHE A 198 3.78 2.51 23.37
CA PHE A 198 2.76 3.07 22.48
C PHE A 198 1.35 2.53 22.72
N TYR A 199 1.20 1.33 23.30
CA TYR A 199 -0.11 0.72 23.52
C TYR A 199 -0.91 1.48 24.59
N TYR A 200 -0.28 1.85 25.70
CA TYR A 200 -0.94 2.49 26.85
C TYR A 200 -1.07 4.01 26.77
N ARG A 201 -0.64 4.63 25.67
CA ARG A 201 -0.74 6.08 25.47
C ARG A 201 -2.22 6.49 25.46
N ARG A 202 -2.60 7.51 26.25
CA ARG A 202 -3.99 7.93 26.39
C ARG A 202 -4.42 8.76 25.19
N LYS A 203 -5.73 8.77 24.94
CA LYS A 203 -6.40 9.54 23.88
C LYS A 203 -6.14 11.04 23.97
N GLU A 204 -5.86 11.57 25.17
CA GLU A 204 -5.59 12.98 25.45
C GLU A 204 -4.17 13.40 24.99
N ASP A 205 -3.20 12.47 24.97
CA ASP A 205 -1.80 12.74 24.58
C ASP A 205 -1.62 12.87 23.04
N GLU A 206 -2.71 12.73 22.27
CA GLU A 206 -2.73 12.76 20.81
C GLU A 206 -3.11 14.16 20.26
N GLU A 207 -3.67 15.06 21.09
CA GLU A 207 -4.05 16.43 20.70
C GLU A 207 -2.86 17.43 20.71
N ASP A 208 -1.76 17.10 21.40
CA ASP A 208 -0.62 18.02 21.63
C ASP A 208 0.34 18.20 20.43
N PHE A 209 0.11 17.51 19.30
CA PHE A 209 0.96 17.64 18.10
C PHE A 209 0.37 18.53 16.99
N ASP A 210 -0.82 19.12 17.19
CA ASP A 210 -1.30 20.25 16.38
C ASP A 210 -0.75 21.57 16.98
N GLY A 211 0.57 21.70 17.03
CA GLY A 211 1.25 22.97 17.34
C GLY A 211 1.11 23.97 16.17
N PRO A 212 0.99 25.28 16.44
CA PRO A 212 0.45 26.25 15.49
C PRO A 212 1.34 26.44 14.26
N GLN A 213 0.86 26.01 13.08
CA GLN A 213 1.33 26.51 11.79
C GLN A 213 0.62 27.83 11.47
N GLN A 214 1.02 28.93 12.14
CA GLN A 214 0.74 30.29 11.69
C GLN A 214 1.65 31.27 12.46
N GLN A 215 2.14 32.29 11.74
CA GLN A 215 2.99 33.42 12.18
C GLN A 215 4.52 33.26 12.01
N GLN A 216 4.99 33.11 10.76
CA GLN A 216 6.24 33.77 10.30
C GLN A 216 6.13 34.15 8.82
N GLN A 217 5.20 35.06 8.50
CA GLN A 217 5.27 35.91 7.31
C GLN A 217 4.61 37.24 7.69
N GLU A 218 5.38 38.09 8.36
CA GLU A 218 5.25 39.55 8.34
C GLU A 218 6.38 40.11 9.21
N LYS A 219 7.49 40.46 8.56
CA LYS A 219 8.41 41.55 8.89
C LYS A 219 9.44 41.70 7.79
#